data_AF-A0A1B1TQZ0-F1
#
_entry.id   AF-A0A1B1TQZ0-F1
#
_cell.length_a   1.000
_cell.length_b   1.000
_cell.length_c   1.000
_cell.angle_alpha   90.00
_cell.angle_beta   90.00
_cell.angle_gamma   90.00
#
_symmetry.space_group_name_H-M   'P 1'
#
loop_
_entity.id
_entity.type
_entity.pdbx_description
1 polymer ?
#
loop_
_entity_poly.entity_id
_entity_poly.type
_entity_poly.pdbx_seq_one_letter_code
_entity_poly.pdbx_strand_id
1 'polypeptide(L)'
;MNPLLKFYADSLDYPEVSGAELLELLTIRDQLAQLIDRFNALDQTLLLKADLKLLLNASVIYPEISRFINLETYRKENQITPEKWWWYIDVLDHLPLSSLQTAA
;
A
#
# COMPACT_ATOMS: atom_id res chain seq x y z
N MET A 1 -11.60 16.18 3.17
CA MET A 1 -10.44 15.26 3.22
C MET A 1 -10.82 14.10 4.12
N ASN A 2 -10.81 12.88 3.60
CA ASN A 2 -11.18 11.68 4.34
C ASN A 2 -10.15 11.40 5.47
N PRO A 3 -10.54 11.25 6.75
CA PRO A 3 -9.61 11.01 7.86
C PRO A 3 -8.78 9.73 7.72
N LEU A 4 -9.37 8.66 7.20
CA LEU A 4 -8.69 7.39 6.97
C LEU A 4 -7.63 7.52 5.87
N LEU A 5 -7.95 8.27 4.81
CA LEU A 5 -7.00 8.58 3.75
C LEU A 5 -5.84 9.43 4.27
N LYS A 6 -6.13 10.42 5.12
CA LYS A 6 -5.10 11.24 5.75
C LYS A 6 -4.16 10.38 6.59
N PHE A 7 -4.71 9.51 7.44
CA PHE A 7 -3.91 8.60 8.25
C PHE A 7 -3.03 7.70 7.37
N TYR A 8 -3.60 7.06 6.35
CA TYR A 8 -2.85 6.24 5.40
C TYR A 8 -1.70 7.01 4.73
N ALA A 9 -1.97 8.23 4.25
CA ALA A 9 -0.97 9.05 3.58
C ALA A 9 0.15 9.53 4.52
N ASP A 10 -0.20 9.90 5.75
CA ASP A 10 0.74 10.38 6.77
C ASP A 10 1.60 9.21 7.31
N SER A 11 1.03 8.01 7.48
CA SER A 11 1.78 6.83 7.95
C SER A 11 2.85 6.36 6.97
N LEU A 12 2.65 6.56 5.66
CA LEU A 12 3.63 6.20 4.63
C LEU A 12 4.85 7.12 4.57
N ASP A 13 4.86 8.23 5.33
CA ASP A 13 6.06 9.04 5.55
C ASP A 13 7.01 8.43 6.59
N TYR A 14 6.60 7.36 7.28
CA TYR A 14 7.39 6.66 8.30
C TYR A 14 7.40 5.14 8.02
N PRO A 15 8.06 4.67 6.94
CA PRO A 15 8.04 3.26 6.55
C PRO A 15 8.79 2.32 7.53
N GLU A 16 9.61 2.87 8.43
CA GLU A 16 10.35 2.15 9.47
C GLU A 16 9.55 1.76 10.73
N VAL A 17 8.21 1.92 10.69
CA VAL A 17 7.32 1.40 11.74
C VAL A 17 7.28 -0.13 11.75
N SER A 18 6.64 -0.73 12.77
CA SER A 18 6.62 -2.18 12.90
C SER A 18 5.88 -2.87 11.76
N GLY A 19 6.27 -4.09 11.40
CA GLY A 19 5.57 -4.89 10.39
C GLY A 19 4.09 -5.12 10.68
N ALA A 20 3.67 -5.13 11.94
CA ALA A 20 2.26 -5.20 12.33
C ALA A 20 1.49 -3.93 11.96
N GLU A 21 2.09 -2.74 12.17
CA GLU A 21 1.52 -1.46 11.73
C GLU A 21 1.47 -1.38 10.20
N LEU A 22 2.49 -1.88 9.50
CA LEU A 22 2.49 -1.94 8.04
C LEU A 22 1.37 -2.87 7.50
N LEU A 23 1.06 -3.97 8.18
CA LEU A 23 -0.08 -4.82 7.85
C LEU A 23 -1.43 -4.13 8.07
N GLU A 24 -1.53 -3.33 9.12
CA GLU A 24 -2.70 -2.49 9.36
C GLU A 24 -2.86 -1.49 8.21
N LEU A 25 -1.78 -0.90 7.67
CA LEU A 25 -1.84 -0.02 6.51
C LEU A 25 -2.40 -0.71 5.26
N LEU A 26 -2.04 -1.98 5.01
CA LEU A 26 -2.62 -2.74 3.88
C LEU A 26 -4.12 -2.98 4.08
N THR A 27 -4.54 -3.22 5.31
CA THR A 27 -5.96 -3.39 5.67
C THR A 27 -6.72 -2.06 5.57
N ILE A 28 -6.09 -0.94 5.92
CA ILE A 28 -6.65 0.39 5.72
C ILE A 28 -6.81 0.68 4.23
N ARG A 29 -5.85 0.24 3.40
CA ARG A 29 -5.97 0.40 1.94
C ARG A 29 -7.13 -0.39 1.34
N ASP A 30 -7.47 -1.56 1.89
CA ASP A 30 -8.70 -2.29 1.57
C ASP A 30 -9.95 -1.45 1.88
N GLN A 31 -9.99 -0.82 3.06
CA GLN A 31 -11.11 0.05 3.44
C GLN A 31 -11.23 1.27 2.52
N LEU A 32 -10.11 1.88 2.14
CA LEU A 32 -10.09 3.01 1.19
C LEU A 32 -10.61 2.59 -0.19
N ALA A 33 -10.31 1.38 -0.65
CA ALA A 33 -10.82 0.86 -1.92
C ALA A 33 -12.36 0.77 -1.94
N GLN A 34 -12.99 0.45 -0.81
CA GLN A 34 -14.46 0.44 -0.69
C GLN A 34 -15.09 1.83 -0.70
N LEU A 35 -14.30 2.87 -0.45
CA LEU A 35 -14.76 4.26 -0.37
C LEU A 35 -14.41 5.08 -1.61
N ILE A 36 -13.67 4.50 -2.57
CA ILE A 36 -13.04 5.24 -3.67
C ILE A 36 -14.06 5.97 -4.56
N ASP A 37 -15.24 5.37 -4.78
CA ASP A 37 -16.33 5.98 -5.56
C ASP A 37 -16.89 7.25 -4.92
N ARG A 38 -16.59 7.50 -3.64
CA ARG A 38 -17.01 8.68 -2.88
C ARG A 38 -15.94 9.76 -2.82
N PHE A 39 -14.75 9.51 -3.39
CA PHE A 39 -13.63 10.45 -3.31
C PHE A 39 -13.79 11.55 -4.35
N ASN A 40 -13.62 12.79 -3.89
CA ASN A 40 -13.45 13.93 -4.78
C ASN A 40 -12.04 13.91 -5.42
N ALA A 41 -11.80 14.81 -6.37
CA ALA A 41 -10.52 14.89 -7.09
C ALA A 41 -9.30 15.10 -6.17
N LEU A 42 -9.45 15.83 -5.06
CA LEU A 42 -8.37 16.04 -4.10
C LEU A 42 -8.03 14.74 -3.35
N ASP A 43 -9.05 14.03 -2.86
CA ASP A 43 -8.87 12.75 -2.18
C ASP A 43 -8.27 11.69 -3.14
N GLN A 44 -8.70 11.66 -4.40
CA GLN A 44 -8.10 10.78 -5.42
C GLN A 44 -6.62 11.11 -5.67
N THR A 45 -6.28 12.40 -5.77
CA THR A 45 -4.89 12.83 -5.94
C THR A 45 -4.02 12.47 -4.74
N LEU A 46 -4.55 12.62 -3.53
CA LEU A 46 -3.84 12.24 -2.31
C LEU A 46 -3.64 10.72 -2.23
N LEU A 47 -4.67 9.93 -2.56
CA LEU A 47 -4.56 8.47 -2.61
C LEU A 47 -3.51 8.02 -3.62
N LEU A 48 -3.49 8.59 -4.82
CA LEU A 48 -2.48 8.28 -5.83
C LEU A 48 -1.06 8.56 -5.32
N LYS A 49 -0.85 9.71 -4.67
CA LYS A 49 0.46 10.05 -4.09
C LYS A 49 0.86 9.09 -2.96
N ALA A 50 -0.09 8.71 -2.11
CA ALA A 50 0.15 7.73 -1.06
C ALA A 50 0.49 6.35 -1.64
N ASP A 51 -0.27 5.88 -2.63
CA ASP A 51 -0.03 4.62 -3.33
C ASP A 51 1.37 4.60 -3.99
N LEU A 52 1.81 5.73 -4.58
CA LEU A 52 3.17 5.87 -5.09
C LEU A 52 4.23 5.77 -4.00
N LYS A 53 4.02 6.37 -2.82
CA LYS A 53 4.94 6.22 -1.68
C LYS A 53 5.02 4.76 -1.22
N LEU A 54 3.89 4.06 -1.14
CA LEU A 54 3.85 2.64 -0.81
C LEU A 54 4.70 1.81 -1.79
N LEU A 55 4.56 2.08 -3.09
CA LEU A 55 5.37 1.42 -4.13
C LEU A 55 6.86 1.72 -3.99
N LEU A 56 7.24 2.99 -3.85
CA LEU A 56 8.63 3.40 -3.73
C LEU A 56 9.31 2.83 -2.47
N ASN A 57 8.54 2.61 -1.41
CA ASN A 57 9.01 2.03 -0.16
C ASN A 57 8.82 0.50 -0.07
N ALA A 58 8.41 -0.17 -1.15
CA ALA A 58 8.13 -1.61 -1.14
C ALA A 58 9.30 -2.45 -0.60
N SER A 59 10.54 -2.06 -0.91
CA SER A 59 11.76 -2.73 -0.46
C SER A 59 12.11 -2.56 1.00
N VAL A 60 11.54 -1.55 1.65
CA VAL A 60 11.64 -1.35 3.10
C VAL A 60 10.47 -2.06 3.79
N ILE A 61 9.27 -1.96 3.22
CA ILE A 61 8.02 -2.44 3.82
C ILE A 61 7.91 -3.96 3.78
N TYR A 62 8.24 -4.59 2.65
CA TYR A 62 8.07 -6.04 2.48
C TYR A 62 8.88 -6.86 3.51
N PRO A 63 10.19 -6.60 3.72
CA PRO A 63 10.95 -7.32 4.73
C PRO A 63 10.31 -7.27 6.12
N GLU A 64 9.82 -6.11 6.56
CA GLU A 64 9.18 -5.99 7.87
C GLU A 64 7.84 -6.73 7.95
N ILE A 65 6.99 -6.65 6.93
CA ILE A 65 5.73 -7.41 6.87
C ILE A 65 6.00 -8.92 6.87
N SER A 66 7.03 -9.38 6.14
CA SER A 66 7.37 -10.80 6.00
C SER A 66 7.71 -11.51 7.31
N ARG A 67 8.05 -10.74 8.36
CA ARG A 67 8.33 -11.24 9.71
C ARG A 67 7.08 -11.72 10.43
N PHE A 68 5.91 -11.26 9.99
CA PHE A 68 4.61 -11.55 10.61
C PHE A 68 3.75 -12.48 9.76
N ILE A 69 3.78 -12.32 8.42
CA ILE A 69 3.00 -13.15 7.50
C ILE A 69 3.77 -13.48 6.22
N ASN A 70 3.42 -14.60 5.58
CA ASN A 70 3.77 -14.84 4.19
C ASN A 70 2.67 -14.26 3.29
N LEU A 71 2.98 -13.20 2.55
CA LEU A 71 2.02 -12.49 1.70
C LEU A 71 1.46 -13.36 0.58
N GLU A 72 2.27 -14.23 -0.04
CA GLU A 72 1.79 -15.15 -1.08
C GLU A 72 0.75 -16.14 -0.54
N THR A 73 1.04 -16.78 0.58
CA THR A 73 0.11 -17.70 1.25
C THR A 73 -1.17 -16.96 1.66
N TYR A 74 -1.03 -15.78 2.27
CA TYR A 74 -2.17 -14.96 2.69
C TYR A 74 -3.08 -14.62 1.51
N ARG A 75 -2.52 -14.20 0.36
CA ARG A 75 -3.29 -13.90 -0.84
C ARG A 75 -4.05 -15.12 -1.37
N LYS A 76 -3.43 -16.30 -1.38
CA LYS A 76 -4.06 -17.55 -1.86
C LYS A 76 -5.22 -17.97 -0.94
N GLU A 77 -5.00 -17.96 0.36
CA GLU A 77 -6.02 -18.36 1.34
C GLU A 77 -7.22 -17.42 1.36
N ASN A 78 -6.98 -16.12 1.17
CA ASN A 78 -8.03 -15.08 1.18
C ASN A 78 -8.54 -14.70 -0.21
N GLN A 79 -8.12 -15.42 -1.27
CA GLN A 79 -8.52 -15.18 -2.66
C GLN A 79 -8.34 -13.70 -3.08
N ILE A 80 -7.23 -13.09 -2.64
CA ILE A 80 -6.93 -11.69 -2.95
C ILE A 80 -6.63 -11.56 -4.45
N THR A 81 -7.38 -10.71 -5.14
CA THR A 81 -7.23 -10.44 -6.57
C THR A 81 -6.16 -9.38 -6.84
N PRO A 82 -5.57 -9.32 -8.05
CA PRO A 82 -4.59 -8.30 -8.42
C PRO A 82 -5.09 -6.85 -8.33
N GLU A 83 -6.40 -6.62 -8.31
CA GLU A 83 -7.01 -5.29 -8.09
C GLU A 83 -6.62 -4.71 -6.72
N LYS A 84 -6.35 -5.58 -5.75
CA LYS A 84 -5.78 -5.23 -4.45
C LYS A 84 -4.26 -5.35 -4.47
N TRP A 85 -3.64 -4.68 -5.44
CA TRP A 85 -2.20 -4.77 -5.74
C TRP A 85 -1.30 -4.50 -4.52
N TRP A 86 -1.76 -3.72 -3.53
CA TRP A 86 -1.00 -3.44 -2.31
C TRP A 86 -0.73 -4.70 -1.46
N TRP A 87 -1.44 -5.79 -1.68
CA TRP A 87 -1.11 -7.09 -1.06
C TRP A 87 0.00 -7.84 -1.80
N TYR A 88 0.45 -7.34 -2.95
CA TYR A 88 1.50 -7.93 -3.79
C TYR A 88 2.84 -7.20 -3.64
N ILE A 89 3.08 -6.50 -2.53
CA ILE A 89 4.34 -5.76 -2.29
C ILE A 89 5.57 -6.69 -2.35
N ASP A 90 5.44 -7.95 -1.98
CA ASP A 90 6.47 -8.99 -2.17
C ASP A 90 6.84 -9.20 -3.65
N VAL A 91 5.88 -9.08 -4.57
CA VAL A 91 6.15 -9.14 -6.02
C VAL A 91 6.72 -7.82 -6.52
N LEU A 92 6.18 -6.70 -6.02
CA LEU A 92 6.54 -5.35 -6.47
C LEU A 92 7.94 -4.93 -6.00
N ASP A 93 8.42 -5.44 -4.86
CA ASP A 93 9.79 -5.26 -4.36
C ASP A 93 10.84 -5.73 -5.38
N HIS A 94 10.52 -6.76 -6.16
CA HIS A 94 11.43 -7.32 -7.17
C HIS A 94 11.35 -6.62 -8.53
N LEU A 95 10.49 -5.62 -8.70
CA LEU A 95 10.36 -4.89 -9.95
C LEU A 95 11.32 -3.69 -9.99
N PRO A 96 11.99 -3.43 -11.13
CA PRO A 96 12.77 -2.21 -11.30
C PRO A 96 11.82 -1.01 -11.42
N LEU A 97 11.47 -0.39 -10.29
CA LEU A 97 10.59 0.79 -10.23
C LEU A 97 11.25 2.07 -10.77
N SER A 98 12.50 2.00 -11.24
CA SER A 98 13.24 3.10 -11.88
C SER A 98 12.52 3.68 -13.10
N SER A 99 11.59 2.94 -13.72
CA SER A 99 10.73 3.44 -14.80
C SER A 99 9.56 4.30 -14.33
N LEU A 100 9.21 4.31 -13.04
CA LEU A 100 8.10 5.13 -12.51
C LEU A 100 8.53 6.56 -12.15
N GLN A 101 9.83 6.79 -11.95
CA GLN A 101 10.37 8.12 -11.64
C GLN A 101 10.32 9.10 -12.81
N THR A 102 10.14 8.62 -14.05
CA THR A 102 10.15 9.46 -15.26
C THR A 102 8.78 10.03 -15.63
N ALA A 103 7.72 9.67 -14.89
CA ALA A 103 6.33 10.00 -15.23
C ALA A 103 5.64 10.96 -14.22
N ALA A 104 6.38 11.49 -13.25
CA ALA A 104 5.87 12.42 -12.23
C ALA A 104 6.18 13.89 -12.55
#